data_AF-A0A6M0SQ06-F1
#
_entry.id   AF-A0A6M0SQ06-F1
#
_cell.length_a   1.000
_cell.length_b   1.000
_cell.length_c   1.000
_cell.angle_alpha   90.00
_cell.angle_beta   90.00
_cell.angle_gamma   90.00
#
_symmetry.space_group_name_H-M   'P 1'
#
loop_
_entity.id
_entity.type
_entity.pdbx_description
1 polymer ?
#
loop_
_entity_poly.entity_id
_entity_poly.type
_entity_poly.pdbx_seq_one_letter_code
_entity_poly.pdbx_strand_id
1 'polypeptide(L)'
;MTISEIKVETVQAYIRADDEELETLNILLIASKAAVMSYTGLTVDQLDEHEDLTVAVMLLCADLYDNRQFSVEHNRINPAAKLIMDLYSTNLL
;
A
#
# COMPACT_ATOMS: atom_id res chain seq x y z
N MET A 1 -4.80 3.86 -13.12
CA MET A 1 -3.96 2.66 -12.88
C MET A 1 -4.58 1.96 -11.71
N THR A 2 -5.01 0.73 -11.93
CA THR A 2 -5.66 -0.08 -10.89
C THR A 2 -4.62 -0.68 -9.93
N ILE A 3 -5.08 -1.29 -8.84
CA ILE A 3 -4.18 -1.92 -7.86
C ILE A 3 -3.47 -3.12 -8.50
N SER A 4 -4.17 -3.90 -9.32
CA SER A 4 -3.57 -5.04 -10.01
C SER A 4 -2.48 -4.63 -11.00
N GLU A 5 -2.58 -3.44 -11.58
CA GLU A 5 -1.60 -2.91 -12.55
C GLU A 5 -0.32 -2.34 -11.90
N ILE A 6 -0.28 -2.18 -10.57
CA ILE A 6 0.92 -1.67 -9.89
C ILE A 6 2.06 -2.67 -10.07
N LYS A 7 3.13 -2.20 -10.70
CA LYS A 7 4.40 -2.91 -10.87
C LYS A 7 5.41 -2.47 -9.82
N VAL A 8 6.38 -3.33 -9.52
CA VAL A 8 7.43 -3.04 -8.52
C VAL A 8 8.29 -1.83 -8.95
N GLU A 9 8.51 -1.63 -10.24
CA GLU A 9 9.27 -0.51 -10.78
C GLU A 9 8.55 0.83 -10.55
N THR A 10 7.21 0.82 -10.54
CA THR A 10 6.41 1.99 -10.20
C THR A 10 6.62 2.37 -8.73
N VAL A 11 6.68 1.38 -7.84
CA VAL A 11 6.96 1.58 -6.42
C VAL A 11 8.39 2.09 -6.21
N GLN A 12 9.36 1.48 -6.89
CA GLN A 12 10.77 1.88 -6.86
C GLN A 12 10.92 3.35 -7.26
N ALA A 13 10.34 3.75 -8.39
CA ALA A 13 10.41 5.13 -8.87
C ALA A 13 9.74 6.13 -7.90
N TYR A 14 8.64 5.72 -7.27
CA TYR A 14 7.92 6.57 -6.31
C TYR A 14 8.71 6.81 -5.02
N ILE A 15 9.31 5.76 -4.45
CA ILE A 15 10.05 5.81 -3.18
C ILE A 15 11.50 6.26 -3.40
N ARG A 16 11.99 6.24 -4.65
CA ARG A 16 13.38 6.53 -5.02
C ARG A 16 14.37 5.54 -4.38
N ALA A 17 13.98 4.27 -4.40
CA ALA A 17 14.78 3.15 -3.91
C ALA A 17 15.84 2.73 -4.93
N ASP A 18 16.93 2.14 -4.44
CA ASP A 18 18.03 1.67 -5.30
C ASP A 18 17.65 0.38 -6.05
N ASP A 19 18.33 0.09 -7.16
CA ASP A 19 18.06 -1.10 -8.00
C ASP A 19 18.24 -2.42 -7.26
N GLU A 20 19.12 -2.46 -6.26
CA GLU A 20 19.40 -3.65 -5.45
C GLU A 20 18.23 -4.02 -4.53
N GLU A 21 17.22 -3.15 -4.38
CA GLU A 21 16.11 -3.34 -3.44
C GLU A 21 14.83 -3.85 -4.09
N LEU A 22 14.82 -4.14 -5.39
CA LEU A 22 13.63 -4.60 -6.12
C LEU A 22 12.92 -5.79 -5.47
N GLU A 23 13.66 -6.76 -4.94
CA GLU A 23 13.06 -7.91 -4.24
C GLU A 23 12.34 -7.49 -2.96
N THR A 24 12.96 -6.59 -2.18
CA THR A 24 12.37 -6.02 -0.96
C THR A 24 11.09 -5.25 -1.31
N LEU A 25 11.15 -4.38 -2.33
CA LEU A 25 9.99 -3.62 -2.78
C LEU A 25 8.84 -4.50 -3.25
N ASN A 26 9.13 -5.63 -3.90
CA ASN A 26 8.11 -6.57 -4.31
C ASN A 26 7.39 -7.19 -3.10
N ILE A 27 8.13 -7.54 -2.03
CA ILE A 27 7.55 -8.01 -0.77
C ILE A 27 6.66 -6.93 -0.14
N LEU A 28 7.13 -5.68 -0.10
CA LEU A 28 6.37 -4.55 0.45
C LEU A 28 5.10 -4.28 -0.36
N LEU A 29 5.16 -4.39 -1.68
CA LEU A 29 4.00 -4.24 -2.56
C LEU A 29 2.96 -5.32 -2.29
N ILE A 30 3.38 -6.59 -2.18
CA ILE A 30 2.47 -7.70 -1.84
C ILE A 30 1.81 -7.46 -0.48
N ALA A 31 2.59 -7.08 0.53
CA ALA A 31 2.09 -6.79 1.86
C ALA A 31 1.10 -5.62 1.86
N SER A 32 1.40 -4.54 1.12
CA SER A 32 0.55 -3.35 1.03
C SER A 32 -0.78 -3.64 0.33
N LYS A 33 -0.77 -4.41 -0.78
CA LYS A 33 -2.02 -4.84 -1.44
C LYS A 33 -2.88 -5.69 -0.51
N ALA A 34 -2.27 -6.63 0.20
CA ALA A 34 -2.97 -7.48 1.16
C ALA A 34 -3.53 -6.69 2.36
N ALA A 35 -2.81 -5.67 2.83
CA ALA A 35 -3.25 -4.78 3.89
C ALA A 35 -4.47 -3.96 3.47
N VAL A 36 -4.45 -3.36 2.27
CA VAL A 36 -5.60 -2.62 1.73
C VAL A 36 -6.82 -3.52 1.58
N MET A 37 -6.66 -4.70 0.98
CA MET A 37 -7.73 -5.69 0.84
C MET A 37 -8.34 -6.08 2.19
N SER A 38 -7.48 -6.38 3.17
CA SER A 38 -7.93 -6.78 4.51
C SER A 38 -8.60 -5.63 5.26
N TYR A 39 -8.10 -4.40 5.08
CA TYR A 39 -8.64 -3.21 5.73
C TYR A 39 -10.00 -2.81 5.16
N THR A 40 -10.17 -2.86 3.85
CA THR A 40 -11.44 -2.45 3.20
C THR A 40 -12.48 -3.55 3.22
N GLY A 41 -12.07 -4.81 3.30
CA GLY A 41 -12.97 -5.96 3.16
C GLY A 41 -13.41 -6.22 1.72
N LEU A 42 -12.82 -5.54 0.74
CA LEU A 42 -13.12 -5.70 -0.68
C LEU A 42 -12.39 -6.89 -1.29
N THR A 43 -12.95 -7.46 -2.36
CA THR A 43 -12.24 -8.45 -3.20
C THR A 43 -11.24 -7.76 -4.13
N VAL A 44 -10.34 -8.54 -4.73
CA VAL A 44 -9.36 -8.02 -5.72
C VAL A 44 -10.06 -7.29 -6.87
N ASP A 45 -11.15 -7.86 -7.40
CA ASP A 45 -11.90 -7.25 -8.51
C ASP A 45 -12.51 -5.91 -8.10
N GLN A 46 -13.03 -5.81 -6.87
CA GLN A 46 -13.63 -4.57 -6.34
C GLN A 46 -12.58 -3.49 -6.05
N LEU A 47 -11.37 -3.88 -5.63
CA LEU A 47 -10.28 -2.93 -5.42
C LEU A 47 -9.90 -2.22 -6.73
N ASP A 48 -9.97 -2.91 -7.86
CA ASP A 48 -9.66 -2.34 -9.17
C ASP A 48 -10.74 -1.37 -9.70
N GLU A 49 -11.93 -1.34 -9.08
CA GLU A 49 -12.98 -0.34 -9.37
C GLU A 49 -12.69 1.04 -8.74
N HIS A 50 -11.69 1.14 -7.87
CA HIS A 50 -11.36 2.33 -7.10
C HIS A 50 -9.89 2.73 -7.30
N GLU A 51 -9.64 3.56 -8.32
CA GLU A 51 -8.27 3.94 -8.70
C GLU A 51 -7.51 4.72 -7.62
N ASP A 52 -8.20 5.38 -6.69
CA ASP A 52 -7.57 6.11 -5.60
C ASP A 52 -7.00 5.18 -4.51
N LEU A 53 -7.52 3.95 -4.35
CA LEU A 53 -6.90 2.93 -3.50
C LEU A 53 -5.48 2.55 -3.96
N THR A 54 -5.14 2.76 -5.24
CA THR A 54 -3.77 2.66 -5.73
C THR A 54 -2.84 3.59 -4.96
N VAL A 55 -3.27 4.81 -4.64
CA VAL A 55 -2.47 5.77 -3.84
C VAL A 55 -2.30 5.26 -2.42
N ALA A 56 -3.33 4.64 -1.82
CA ALA A 56 -3.21 4.04 -0.50
C ALA A 56 -2.15 2.92 -0.47
N VAL A 57 -2.11 2.05 -1.49
CA VAL A 57 -1.06 1.02 -1.63
C VAL A 57 0.33 1.66 -1.73
N MET A 58 0.49 2.70 -2.55
CA MET A 58 1.78 3.38 -2.73
C MET A 58 2.28 4.06 -1.45
N LEU A 59 1.37 4.68 -0.69
CA LEU A 59 1.69 5.30 0.61
C LEU A 59 2.10 4.25 1.65
N LEU A 60 1.47 3.08 1.67
CA LEU A 60 1.85 1.98 2.55
C LEU A 60 3.22 1.39 2.16
N CYS A 61 3.51 1.24 0.88
CA CYS A 61 4.85 0.83 0.43
C CYS A 61 5.92 1.80 0.93
N ALA A 62 5.68 3.12 0.83
CA ALA A 62 6.61 4.14 1.32
C ALA A 62 6.79 4.06 2.84
N ASP A 63 5.69 3.95 3.59
CA ASP A 63 5.72 3.87 5.06
C ASP A 63 6.48 2.62 5.53
N LEU A 64 6.25 1.47 4.91
CA LEU A 64 6.97 0.23 5.22
C LEU A 64 8.44 0.27 4.79
N TYR A 65 8.75 1.02 3.72
CA TYR A 65 10.11 1.20 3.25
C TYR A 65 10.93 2.08 4.21
N ASP A 66 10.35 3.17 4.69
CA ASP A 66 11.00 4.09 5.63
C ASP A 66 11.09 3.46 7.04
N ASN A 67 10.06 2.74 7.45
CA ASN A 67 9.95 2.14 8.79
C ASN A 67 10.23 0.62 8.79
N ARG A 68 11.46 0.22 8.40
CA ARG A 68 11.89 -1.19 8.36
C ARG A 68 12.38 -1.76 9.69
N GLN A 69 12.52 -0.92 10.73
CA GLN A 69 12.99 -1.35 12.03
C GLN A 69 11.82 -1.77 12.93
N PHE A 70 12.05 -2.74 13.81
CA PHE A 70 11.07 -3.18 14.79
C PHE A 70 10.70 -2.07 15.79
N SER A 71 11.63 -1.18 16.09
CA SER A 71 11.36 0.02 16.89
C SER A 71 10.61 1.05 16.04
N VAL A 72 9.35 1.25 16.39
CA VAL A 72 8.48 2.19 15.70
C VAL A 72 8.58 3.56 16.37
N GLU A 73 9.09 4.58 15.66
CA GLU A 73 9.01 5.97 16.14
C GLU A 73 7.57 6.51 16.03
N HIS A 74 6.77 5.99 15.09
CA HIS A 74 5.39 6.44 14.82
C HIS A 74 4.42 5.27 14.66
N ASN A 75 3.56 5.02 15.65
CA ASN A 75 2.66 3.84 15.67
C ASN A 75 1.35 4.00 14.89
N ARG A 76 1.24 5.02 14.04
CA ARG A 76 -0.02 5.39 13.38
C ARG A 76 0.08 5.12 11.90
N ILE A 77 -0.97 4.51 11.34
CA ILE A 77 -1.16 4.39 9.89
C ILE A 77 -1.10 5.79 9.27
N ASN A 78 -0.45 5.91 8.11
CA ASN A 78 -0.45 7.13 7.31
C ASN A 78 -1.89 7.69 7.17
N PRO A 79 -2.18 8.90 7.65
CA PRO A 79 -3.55 9.44 7.67
C PRO A 79 -4.19 9.56 6.28
N ALA A 80 -3.39 9.80 5.24
CA ALA A 80 -3.89 9.87 3.87
C ALA A 80 -4.26 8.48 3.35
N ALA A 81 -3.43 7.47 3.59
CA ALA A 81 -3.75 6.09 3.25
C ALA A 81 -5.01 5.63 4.00
N LYS A 82 -5.11 5.94 5.29
CA LYS A 82 -6.30 5.63 6.11
C LYS A 82 -7.55 6.30 5.55
N LEU A 83 -7.49 7.60 5.25
CA LEU A 83 -8.63 8.35 4.71
C LEU A 83 -9.16 7.69 3.42
N ILE A 84 -8.27 7.35 2.49
CA ILE A 84 -8.66 6.72 1.23
C ILE A 84 -9.29 5.34 1.49
N MET A 85 -8.68 4.51 2.34
CA MET A 85 -9.23 3.20 2.66
C MET A 85 -10.59 3.30 3.38
N ASP A 86 -10.77 4.26 4.30
CA ASP A 86 -12.02 4.49 5.04
C ASP A 86 -13.21 4.78 4.09
N LEU A 87 -12.98 5.39 2.92
CA LEU A 87 -14.04 5.70 1.95
C LEU A 87 -14.73 4.44 1.39
N TYR A 88 -14.02 3.31 1.37
CA TYR A 88 -14.46 2.08 0.73
C TYR A 88 -14.52 0.88 1.69
N SER A 89 -14.21 1.09 2.97
CA SER A 89 -14.25 0.04 3.98
C SER A 89 -15.68 -0.43 4.24
N THR A 90 -15.90 -1.73 4.05
CA THR A 90 -17.20 -2.40 4.24
C THR A 90 -17.25 -3.27 5.50
N ASN A 91 -16.12 -3.41 6.20
CA ASN A 91 -15.91 -4.31 7.34
C ASN A 91 -15.80 -3.60 8.70
N LEU A 92 -16.11 -2.30 8.79
CA LEU A 92 -15.98 -1.47 10.02
C LEU A 92 -17.16 -1.62 11.00
N LEU A 93 -17.85 -2.78 11.01
CA LEU A 93 -19.06 -3.03 11.81
C LEU A 93 -18.77 -3.76 13.14
#